data_AF-Q8R7J7-F1
#
_entry.id   AF-Q8R7J7-F1
#
_cell.length_a   1.000
_cell.length_b   1.000
_cell.length_c   1.000
_cell.angle_alpha   90.00
_cell.angle_beta   90.00
_cell.angle_gamma   90.00
#
_symmetry.space_group_name_H-M   'P 1'
#
loop_
_entity.id
_entity.type
_entity.pdbx_description
1 polymer ?
#
loop_
_entity_poly.entity_id
_entity_poly.type
_entity_poly.pdbx_seq_one_letter_code
_entity_poly.pdbx_strand_id
1 'polypeptide(L)'
;MFLKITKAGGYEYAKIVHNYRENGKIKQKVLLNLGRIDELKNDPSFINLVDKLQKIFLSSSEETGPIKLFPEDVSEGIIKNWGYIVYRKLWEELEIDKFLKQYISQNSRIKFDIDKVTFLMTVQRLIQPVSKLQTYYRKNRYFRFEEDIDLNQLYRGLDILAQIKEDLELYLYHKNRDLFNMVVDVVFYDVTTFYFESIKQDNLRDFGFSKDNKVNEVQVVMGMLVDKEGRPVGYELFPGDTVDSKTMIEILRKLKDKFCIDQVIIVADKGLNSKLNLKLIKEAGYDYIVASRLKNMSKEILDRVFDEEGYQVLEEKKWRFDREIFGEEFRFKVIERENIIKTGEGEIFKIPENLIITYSSKRAKKDKEDRQRLVEKAKELLEKPGNVRAAEKRGGRKYLRRISESEEYVLDEEAIKRDEKFDGFYAIQTSKKEMSVTEVLNAYHDLWKIEQSFRVMKSCLEVRPIFHWTEKRIRGHFVVCYLAFLLERTLEYSLRSKWKELSSDRIKEAIGSMNFVEIEINGKKYLIKQKMEEEAEDILKVMKIKAPKNFITYEEGMELISVRK
;
A
#
# COMPACT_ATOMS: atom_id res chain seq x y z
N MET A 1 39.76 -38.25 -35.89
CA MET A 1 39.58 -39.71 -36.05
C MET A 1 38.16 -40.02 -35.62
N PHE A 2 37.53 -41.08 -36.10
CA PHE A 2 36.18 -41.43 -35.67
C PHE A 2 35.96 -42.94 -35.74
N LEU A 3 34.94 -43.40 -35.01
CA LEU A 3 34.51 -44.79 -35.02
C LEU A 3 33.71 -45.08 -36.30
N LYS A 4 34.09 -46.12 -37.03
CA LYS A 4 33.36 -46.60 -38.21
C LYS A 4 32.89 -48.02 -37.95
N ILE A 5 31.60 -48.25 -38.19
CA ILE A 5 31.00 -49.58 -38.14
C ILE A 5 30.92 -50.14 -39.57
N THR A 6 31.42 -51.35 -39.77
CA THR A 6 31.35 -52.04 -41.06
C THR A 6 30.68 -53.39 -40.91
N LYS A 7 29.77 -53.73 -41.83
CA LYS A 7 29.09 -55.02 -41.88
C LYS A 7 29.86 -55.99 -42.76
N ALA A 8 30.17 -57.17 -42.24
CA ALA A 8 30.80 -58.24 -43.00
C ALA A 8 30.35 -59.61 -42.44
N GLY A 9 29.95 -60.53 -43.32
CA GLY A 9 29.57 -61.89 -42.93
C GLY A 9 28.42 -61.98 -41.90
N GLY A 10 27.47 -61.04 -41.93
CA GLY A 10 26.34 -60.99 -40.98
C GLY A 10 26.63 -60.30 -39.65
N TYR A 11 27.88 -59.92 -39.37
CA TYR A 11 28.30 -59.27 -38.13
C TYR A 11 28.74 -57.83 -38.34
N GLU A 12 28.66 -57.03 -37.26
CA GLU A 12 29.11 -55.64 -37.25
C GLU A 12 30.48 -55.52 -36.58
N TYR A 13 31.42 -54.83 -37.23
CA TYR A 13 32.77 -54.63 -36.74
C TYR A 13 33.05 -53.14 -36.50
N ALA A 14 33.64 -52.83 -35.35
CA ALA A 14 34.07 -51.48 -34.98
C ALA A 14 35.54 -51.23 -35.37
N LYS A 15 35.80 -50.06 -35.96
CA LYS A 15 37.14 -49.62 -36.39
C LYS A 15 37.35 -48.15 -36.06
N ILE A 16 38.56 -47.76 -35.66
CA ILE A 16 38.97 -46.36 -35.54
C ILE A 16 39.62 -45.95 -36.86
N VAL A 17 39.07 -44.95 -37.53
CA VAL A 17 39.55 -44.46 -38.82
C VAL A 17 39.93 -42.98 -38.77
N HIS A 18 40.87 -42.61 -39.62
CA HIS A 18 41.29 -41.23 -39.83
C HIS A 18 41.22 -40.88 -41.31
N ASN A 19 40.56 -39.77 -41.63
CA ASN A 19 40.49 -39.26 -42.99
C ASN A 19 41.80 -38.52 -43.31
N TYR A 20 42.38 -38.81 -44.48
CA TYR A 20 43.51 -38.08 -45.03
C TYR A 20 43.27 -37.80 -46.52
N ARG A 21 43.94 -36.79 -47.08
CA ARG A 21 43.85 -36.47 -48.50
C ARG A 21 45.05 -37.05 -49.24
N GLU A 22 44.79 -37.72 -50.35
CA GLU A 22 45.80 -38.22 -51.27
C GLU A 22 45.32 -37.91 -52.69
N ASN A 23 46.11 -37.16 -53.46
CA ASN A 23 45.79 -36.73 -54.83
C ASN A 23 44.40 -36.06 -54.95
N GLY A 24 44.08 -35.15 -54.02
CA GLY A 24 42.84 -34.38 -54.01
C GLY A 24 41.58 -35.15 -53.59
N LYS A 25 41.66 -36.47 -53.35
CA LYS A 25 40.54 -37.29 -52.87
C LYS A 25 40.69 -37.61 -51.39
N ILE A 26 39.57 -37.59 -50.65
CA ILE A 26 39.55 -38.00 -49.24
C ILE A 26 39.57 -39.53 -49.20
N LYS A 27 40.61 -40.09 -48.58
CA LYS A 27 40.73 -41.52 -48.26
C LYS A 27 40.68 -41.73 -46.76
N GLN A 28 40.31 -42.95 -46.35
CA GLN A 28 40.23 -43.34 -44.95
C GLN A 28 41.35 -44.32 -44.65
N LYS A 29 42.21 -43.99 -43.68
CA LYS A 29 43.19 -44.93 -43.11
C LYS A 29 42.59 -45.56 -41.86
N VAL A 30 42.55 -46.89 -41.82
CA VAL A 30 42.19 -47.61 -40.59
C VAL A 30 43.38 -47.55 -39.65
N LEU A 31 43.17 -46.99 -38.47
CA LEU A 31 44.20 -46.87 -37.43
C LEU A 31 44.16 -48.06 -36.47
N LEU A 32 42.96 -48.52 -36.14
CA LEU A 32 42.77 -49.65 -35.22
C LEU A 32 41.51 -50.43 -35.60
N ASN A 33 41.60 -51.76 -35.64
CA ASN A 33 40.42 -52.62 -35.69
C ASN A 33 40.07 -53.02 -34.26
N LEU A 34 38.88 -52.67 -33.79
CA LEU A 34 38.43 -53.00 -32.44
C LEU A 34 37.81 -54.40 -32.38
N GLY A 35 37.29 -54.91 -33.49
CA GLY A 35 36.72 -56.25 -33.57
C GLY A 35 35.19 -56.24 -33.68
N ARG A 36 34.58 -57.39 -33.38
CA ARG A 36 33.13 -57.61 -33.48
C ARG A 36 32.37 -56.93 -32.35
N ILE A 37 31.33 -56.18 -32.69
CA ILE A 37 30.60 -55.36 -31.72
C ILE A 37 29.84 -56.20 -30.69
N ASP A 38 29.33 -57.36 -31.08
CA ASP A 38 28.62 -58.28 -30.19
C ASP A 38 29.55 -58.94 -29.16
N GLU A 39 30.80 -59.21 -29.52
CA GLU A 39 31.83 -59.70 -28.60
C GLU A 39 32.33 -58.58 -27.67
N LEU A 40 32.59 -57.39 -28.22
CA LEU A 40 33.07 -56.23 -27.46
C LEU A 40 32.07 -55.72 -26.41
N LYS A 41 30.76 -55.79 -26.70
CA LYS A 41 29.71 -55.38 -25.75
C LYS A 41 29.65 -56.28 -24.52
N ASN A 42 30.15 -57.51 -24.62
CA ASN A 42 30.09 -58.51 -23.56
C ASN A 42 31.47 -58.77 -22.93
N ASP A 43 32.53 -58.12 -23.39
CA ASP A 43 33.90 -58.25 -22.86
C ASP A 43 34.13 -57.27 -21.69
N PRO A 44 34.23 -57.76 -20.43
CA PRO A 44 34.44 -56.91 -19.26
C PRO A 44 35.75 -56.11 -19.31
N SER A 45 36.78 -56.62 -19.99
CA SER A 45 38.08 -55.96 -20.11
C SER A 45 37.99 -54.77 -21.07
N PHE A 46 37.24 -54.92 -22.16
CA PHE A 46 37.01 -53.84 -23.12
C PHE A 46 36.12 -52.74 -22.52
N ILE A 47 35.08 -53.11 -21.77
CA ILE A 47 34.25 -52.17 -21.02
C ILE A 47 35.09 -51.38 -20.02
N ASN A 48 35.94 -52.06 -19.23
CA ASN A 48 36.84 -51.39 -18.28
C ASN A 48 37.84 -50.44 -18.96
N LEU A 49 38.33 -50.78 -20.16
CA LEU A 49 39.20 -49.92 -20.94
C LEU A 49 38.46 -48.67 -21.40
N VAL A 50 37.23 -48.81 -21.91
CA VAL A 50 36.37 -47.68 -22.29
C VAL A 50 36.08 -46.78 -21.10
N ASP A 51 35.76 -47.36 -19.93
CA ASP A 51 35.53 -46.62 -18.69
C ASP A 51 36.78 -45.86 -18.22
N LYS A 52 37.97 -46.48 -18.31
CA LYS A 52 39.23 -45.81 -17.97
C LYS A 52 39.57 -44.69 -18.95
N LEU A 53 39.35 -44.90 -20.25
CA LEU A 53 39.54 -43.85 -21.26
C LEU A 53 38.54 -42.71 -21.04
N GLN A 54 37.28 -43.03 -20.74
CA GLN A 54 36.29 -42.04 -20.33
C GLN A 54 36.78 -41.27 -19.10
N LYS A 55 37.27 -41.94 -18.05
CA LYS A 55 37.84 -41.25 -16.88
C LYS A 55 39.03 -40.38 -17.26
N ILE A 56 39.97 -40.84 -18.08
CA ILE A 56 41.16 -40.05 -18.46
C ILE A 56 40.78 -38.81 -19.29
N PHE A 57 39.81 -38.92 -20.20
CA PHE A 57 39.43 -37.84 -21.11
C PHE A 57 38.22 -37.01 -20.63
N LEU A 58 37.53 -37.43 -19.56
CA LEU A 58 36.36 -36.75 -18.97
C LEU A 58 36.58 -36.34 -17.49
N SER A 59 37.75 -36.60 -16.89
CA SER A 59 38.05 -36.28 -15.46
C SER A 59 38.28 -34.81 -15.13
N SER A 60 38.05 -33.88 -16.06
CA SER A 60 38.03 -32.44 -15.79
C SER A 60 36.62 -31.83 -15.75
N SER A 61 35.57 -32.65 -15.57
CA SER A 61 34.21 -32.16 -15.36
C SER A 61 33.35 -33.23 -14.69
N GLU A 62 33.03 -33.04 -13.41
CA GLU A 62 31.81 -33.62 -12.83
C GLU A 62 30.61 -33.06 -13.65
N GLU A 63 29.95 -33.94 -14.40
CA GLU A 63 28.65 -33.76 -15.08
C GLU A 63 28.41 -32.48 -15.91
N THR A 64 29.31 -32.14 -16.86
CA THR A 64 28.99 -31.15 -17.91
C THR A 64 29.56 -31.54 -19.28
N GLY A 65 28.89 -32.45 -19.99
CA GLY A 65 28.81 -32.30 -21.45
C GLY A 65 27.71 -31.27 -21.76
N PRO A 66 27.85 -30.36 -22.74
CA PRO A 66 26.74 -29.49 -23.08
C PRO A 66 25.56 -30.39 -23.45
N ILE A 67 24.41 -30.18 -22.79
CA ILE A 67 23.16 -30.58 -23.43
C ILE A 67 23.26 -29.93 -24.81
N LYS A 68 23.34 -30.74 -25.88
CA LYS A 68 23.16 -30.22 -27.22
C LYS A 68 21.70 -29.84 -27.30
N LEU A 69 21.39 -28.66 -26.78
CA LEU A 69 20.16 -27.96 -27.01
C LEU A 69 20.31 -27.41 -28.42
N PHE A 70 19.65 -28.05 -29.37
CA PHE A 70 19.36 -27.34 -30.60
C PHE A 70 18.37 -26.22 -30.24
N PRO A 71 18.39 -25.07 -30.92
CA PRO A 71 17.38 -24.03 -30.70
C PRO A 71 15.94 -24.55 -30.80
N GLU A 72 15.75 -25.64 -31.54
CA GLU A 72 14.48 -26.37 -31.71
C GLU A 72 14.04 -27.13 -30.44
N ASP A 73 14.97 -27.47 -29.55
CA ASP A 73 14.71 -28.26 -28.34
C ASP A 73 14.28 -27.41 -27.13
N VAL A 74 14.34 -26.08 -27.27
CA VAL A 74 14.06 -25.10 -26.20
C VAL A 74 12.94 -24.19 -26.63
N SER A 75 11.86 -24.15 -25.86
CA SER A 75 10.78 -23.20 -26.12
C SER A 75 11.21 -21.76 -25.83
N GLU A 76 10.41 -20.81 -26.32
CA GLU A 76 10.45 -19.45 -25.80
C GLU A 76 10.16 -19.45 -24.29
N GLY A 77 10.77 -18.49 -23.59
CA GLY A 77 10.61 -18.33 -22.15
C GLY A 77 9.41 -17.46 -21.79
N ILE A 78 8.55 -17.97 -20.91
CA ILE A 78 7.40 -17.23 -20.39
C ILE A 78 7.75 -16.74 -18.97
N ILE A 79 7.70 -15.42 -18.78
CA ILE A 79 7.95 -14.83 -17.46
C ILE A 79 6.70 -14.97 -16.59
N LYS A 80 6.86 -15.61 -15.43
CA LYS A 80 5.81 -15.71 -14.41
C LYS A 80 6.31 -15.23 -13.06
N ASN A 81 5.53 -14.37 -12.42
CA ASN A 81 5.78 -13.90 -11.08
C ASN A 81 5.35 -14.95 -10.06
N TRP A 82 6.25 -15.29 -9.14
CA TRP A 82 5.97 -16.15 -8.01
C TRP A 82 6.01 -15.39 -6.68
N GLY A 83 6.51 -14.15 -6.64
CA GLY A 83 6.58 -13.33 -5.43
C GLY A 83 5.23 -13.09 -4.75
N TYR A 84 4.12 -13.16 -5.49
CA TYR A 84 2.78 -13.04 -4.93
C TYR A 84 2.48 -14.02 -3.78
N ILE A 85 3.25 -15.11 -3.62
CA ILE A 85 3.12 -16.03 -2.49
C ILE A 85 3.33 -15.35 -1.13
N VAL A 86 4.07 -14.24 -1.09
CA VAL A 86 4.22 -13.39 0.10
C VAL A 86 2.84 -12.90 0.56
N TYR A 87 2.08 -12.31 -0.36
CA TYR A 87 0.73 -11.85 -0.08
C TYR A 87 -0.25 -12.99 0.10
N ARG A 88 -0.03 -14.15 -0.55
CA ARG A 88 -0.87 -15.32 -0.32
C ARG A 88 -0.71 -15.85 1.10
N LYS A 89 0.51 -15.86 1.62
CA LYS A 89 0.78 -16.22 3.01
C LYS A 89 0.05 -15.28 3.97
N LEU A 90 0.17 -13.96 3.79
CA LEU A 90 -0.55 -12.98 4.61
C LEU A 90 -2.07 -13.14 4.51
N TRP A 91 -2.59 -13.42 3.32
CA TRP A 91 -4.01 -13.68 3.08
C TRP A 91 -4.53 -14.88 3.87
N GLU A 92 -3.72 -15.93 4.00
CA GLU A 92 -4.03 -17.14 4.77
C GLU A 92 -3.81 -16.94 6.29
N GLU A 93 -2.81 -16.16 6.69
CA GLU A 93 -2.60 -15.75 8.10
C GLU A 93 -3.77 -14.90 8.62
N LEU A 94 -4.31 -14.01 7.78
CA LEU A 94 -5.54 -13.25 8.06
C LEU A 94 -6.82 -14.09 7.85
N GLU A 95 -6.67 -15.35 7.44
CA GLU A 95 -7.76 -16.31 7.19
C GLU A 95 -8.87 -15.79 6.26
N ILE A 96 -8.51 -14.95 5.28
CA ILE A 96 -9.45 -14.39 4.31
C ILE A 96 -9.96 -15.50 3.38
N ASP A 97 -9.09 -16.46 3.03
CA ASP A 97 -9.47 -17.63 2.24
C ASP A 97 -10.54 -18.46 2.95
N LYS A 98 -10.46 -18.62 4.27
CA LYS A 98 -11.46 -19.34 5.08
C LYS A 98 -12.79 -18.60 5.10
N PHE A 99 -12.78 -17.29 5.34
CA PHE A 99 -13.99 -16.46 5.33
C PHE A 99 -14.73 -16.56 3.99
N LEU A 100 -13.99 -16.41 2.88
CA LEU A 100 -14.56 -16.47 1.53
C LEU A 100 -15.10 -17.87 1.17
N LYS A 101 -14.40 -18.94 1.56
CA LYS A 101 -14.86 -20.33 1.38
C LYS A 101 -16.13 -20.62 2.19
N GLN A 102 -16.20 -20.13 3.43
CA GLN A 102 -17.40 -20.25 4.26
C GLN A 102 -18.58 -19.48 3.66
N TYR A 103 -18.35 -18.29 3.12
CA TYR A 103 -19.41 -17.54 2.45
C TYR A 103 -19.95 -18.27 1.22
N ILE A 104 -19.09 -18.88 0.40
CA ILE A 104 -19.52 -19.70 -0.75
C ILE A 104 -20.34 -20.90 -0.30
N SER A 105 -19.90 -21.64 0.74
CA SER A 105 -20.60 -22.86 1.16
C SER A 105 -22.03 -22.60 1.62
N GLN A 106 -22.31 -21.38 2.12
CA GLN A 106 -23.63 -20.91 2.49
C GLN A 106 -24.44 -20.37 1.30
N ASN A 107 -23.81 -20.15 0.14
CA ASN A 107 -24.40 -19.50 -1.04
C ASN A 107 -24.21 -20.35 -2.32
N SER A 108 -25.01 -21.42 -2.45
CA SER A 108 -24.96 -22.38 -3.57
C SER A 108 -25.14 -21.79 -4.98
N ARG A 109 -25.56 -20.53 -5.10
CA ARG A 109 -25.67 -19.81 -6.39
C ARG A 109 -24.32 -19.39 -6.97
N ILE A 110 -23.28 -19.30 -6.15
CA ILE A 110 -21.93 -18.91 -6.58
C ILE A 110 -21.23 -20.17 -7.10
N LYS A 111 -20.94 -20.19 -8.41
CA LYS A 111 -20.38 -21.36 -9.13
C LYS A 111 -18.91 -21.20 -9.51
N PHE A 112 -18.18 -20.30 -8.86
CA PHE A 112 -16.77 -20.04 -9.14
C PHE A 112 -16.01 -19.77 -7.84
N ASP A 113 -14.70 -19.92 -7.87
CA ASP A 113 -13.83 -19.73 -6.70
C ASP A 113 -13.63 -18.24 -6.40
N ILE A 114 -14.39 -17.72 -5.42
CA ILE A 114 -14.31 -16.32 -5.00
C ILE A 114 -12.98 -16.00 -4.29
N ASP A 115 -12.35 -16.96 -3.62
CA ASP A 115 -11.04 -16.77 -2.98
C ASP A 115 -10.01 -16.50 -4.07
N LYS A 116 -9.93 -17.39 -5.06
CA LYS A 116 -9.03 -17.25 -6.21
C LYS A 116 -9.26 -15.96 -6.99
N VAL A 117 -10.51 -15.64 -7.31
CA VAL A 117 -10.89 -14.42 -8.05
C VAL A 117 -10.57 -13.14 -7.28
N THR A 118 -10.92 -13.10 -5.99
CA THR A 118 -10.67 -11.92 -5.15
C THR A 118 -9.18 -11.72 -4.95
N PHE A 119 -8.46 -12.79 -4.62
CA PHE A 119 -7.03 -12.73 -4.39
C PHE A 119 -6.26 -12.31 -5.66
N LEU A 120 -6.65 -12.79 -6.85
CA LEU A 120 -6.08 -12.31 -8.12
C LEU A 120 -6.24 -10.79 -8.28
N MET A 121 -7.45 -10.26 -8.05
CA MET A 121 -7.71 -8.83 -8.16
C MET A 121 -6.92 -8.01 -7.15
N THR A 122 -6.70 -8.54 -5.94
CA THR A 122 -5.94 -7.92 -4.86
C THR A 122 -4.44 -7.91 -5.16
N VAL A 123 -3.86 -9.06 -5.55
CA VAL A 123 -2.45 -9.17 -5.92
C VAL A 123 -2.13 -8.32 -7.14
N GLN A 124 -3.02 -8.27 -8.13
CA GLN A 124 -2.86 -7.40 -9.27
C GLN A 124 -2.76 -5.93 -8.82
N ARG A 125 -3.56 -5.50 -7.83
CA ARG A 125 -3.46 -4.15 -7.27
C ARG A 125 -2.18 -3.89 -6.48
N LEU A 126 -1.59 -4.91 -5.86
CA LEU A 126 -0.35 -4.78 -5.10
C LEU A 126 0.88 -4.71 -6.01
N ILE A 127 0.95 -5.58 -7.02
CA ILE A 127 2.17 -5.73 -7.84
C ILE A 127 2.11 -4.85 -9.10
N GLN A 128 0.97 -4.83 -9.80
CA GLN A 128 0.84 -4.10 -11.06
C GLN A 128 -0.61 -3.61 -11.28
N PRO A 129 -1.01 -2.52 -10.62
CA PRO A 129 -2.38 -2.03 -10.68
C PRO A 129 -2.84 -1.80 -12.12
N VAL A 130 -3.96 -2.40 -12.50
CA VAL A 130 -4.60 -2.27 -13.82
C VAL A 130 -6.12 -2.47 -13.72
N SER A 131 -6.84 -2.23 -14.81
CA SER A 131 -8.28 -2.51 -14.90
C SER A 131 -8.59 -4.00 -14.72
N LYS A 132 -9.84 -4.36 -14.37
CA LYS A 132 -10.24 -5.79 -14.26
C LYS A 132 -10.17 -6.53 -15.60
N LEU A 133 -10.43 -5.83 -16.71
CA LEU A 133 -10.24 -6.37 -18.04
C LEU A 133 -8.76 -6.71 -18.30
N GLN A 134 -7.85 -5.81 -17.94
CA GLN A 134 -6.43 -6.06 -18.10
C GLN A 134 -5.91 -7.12 -17.11
N THR A 135 -6.49 -7.19 -15.91
CA THR A 135 -6.24 -8.26 -14.92
C THR A 135 -6.55 -9.62 -15.53
N TYR A 136 -7.69 -9.77 -16.22
CA TYR A 136 -8.06 -11.00 -16.90
C TYR A 136 -7.03 -11.41 -17.97
N TYR A 137 -6.59 -10.47 -18.82
CA TYR A 137 -5.58 -10.77 -19.84
C TYR A 137 -4.19 -11.03 -19.27
N ARG A 138 -3.88 -10.52 -18.07
CA ARG A 138 -2.58 -10.69 -17.41
C ARG A 138 -2.55 -11.78 -16.35
N LYS A 139 -3.65 -12.50 -16.10
CA LYS A 139 -3.71 -13.54 -15.06
C LYS A 139 -2.62 -14.60 -15.20
N ASN A 140 -2.24 -14.94 -16.44
CA ASN A 140 -1.19 -15.91 -16.77
C ASN A 140 0.22 -15.45 -16.35
N ARG A 141 0.40 -14.19 -15.93
CA ARG A 141 1.63 -13.70 -15.29
C ARG A 141 1.87 -14.40 -13.95
N TYR A 142 0.83 -14.92 -13.31
CA TYR A 142 0.93 -15.57 -12.01
C TYR A 142 0.63 -17.05 -12.17
N PHE A 143 1.44 -17.89 -11.53
CA PHE A 143 1.19 -19.32 -11.46
C PHE A 143 -0.16 -19.61 -10.79
N ARG A 144 -0.83 -20.67 -11.21
CA ARG A 144 -2.12 -21.17 -10.70
C ARG A 144 -3.35 -20.33 -11.07
N PHE A 145 -3.20 -19.26 -11.86
CA PHE A 145 -4.31 -18.45 -12.37
C PHE A 145 -4.56 -18.63 -13.87
N GLU A 146 -3.83 -19.54 -14.52
CA GLU A 146 -3.91 -19.76 -15.97
C GLU A 146 -5.29 -20.31 -16.38
N GLU A 147 -5.83 -21.21 -15.57
CA GLU A 147 -7.09 -21.91 -15.82
C GLU A 147 -8.14 -21.50 -14.75
N ASP A 148 -9.43 -21.60 -15.11
CA ASP A 148 -10.59 -21.42 -14.21
C ASP A 148 -10.99 -20.00 -13.79
N ILE A 149 -10.53 -18.95 -14.48
CA ILE A 149 -11.03 -17.58 -14.23
C ILE A 149 -11.48 -16.90 -15.52
N ASP A 150 -12.78 -16.73 -15.62
CA ASP A 150 -13.43 -15.95 -16.68
C ASP A 150 -13.58 -14.48 -16.30
N LEU A 151 -13.61 -13.61 -17.32
CA LEU A 151 -13.76 -12.16 -17.12
C LEU A 151 -15.04 -11.80 -16.34
N ASN A 152 -16.15 -12.49 -16.61
CA ASN A 152 -17.42 -12.25 -15.91
C ASN A 152 -17.34 -12.59 -14.41
N GLN A 153 -16.49 -13.55 -14.01
CA GLN A 153 -16.27 -13.91 -12.62
C GLN A 153 -15.58 -12.79 -11.86
N LEU A 154 -14.63 -12.07 -12.48
CA LEU A 154 -14.01 -10.87 -11.86
C LEU A 154 -15.07 -9.82 -11.53
N TYR A 155 -15.97 -9.51 -12.47
CA TYR A 155 -17.01 -8.50 -12.26
C TYR A 155 -18.08 -8.96 -11.27
N ARG A 156 -18.52 -10.21 -11.33
CA ARG A 156 -19.44 -10.80 -10.33
C ARG A 156 -18.80 -10.87 -8.95
N GLY A 157 -17.48 -11.08 -8.91
CA GLY A 157 -16.69 -11.03 -7.68
C GLY A 157 -16.79 -9.68 -7.00
N LEU A 158 -16.68 -8.57 -7.76
CA LEU A 158 -16.91 -7.23 -7.21
C LEU A 158 -18.32 -7.06 -6.64
N ASP A 159 -19.34 -7.58 -7.33
CA ASP A 159 -20.72 -7.52 -6.84
C ASP A 159 -20.89 -8.28 -5.51
N ILE A 160 -20.24 -9.44 -5.36
CA ILE A 160 -20.23 -10.21 -4.11
C ILE A 160 -19.46 -9.48 -3.02
N LEU A 161 -18.27 -8.96 -3.33
CA LEU A 161 -17.43 -8.22 -2.37
C LEU A 161 -18.15 -7.00 -1.82
N ALA A 162 -18.88 -6.26 -2.67
CA ALA A 162 -19.71 -5.14 -2.24
C ALA A 162 -20.81 -5.57 -1.25
N GLN A 163 -21.37 -6.77 -1.42
CA GLN A 163 -22.42 -7.30 -0.56
C GLN A 163 -21.87 -7.75 0.80
N ILE A 164 -20.71 -8.41 0.83
CA ILE A 164 -20.10 -8.96 2.06
C ILE A 164 -19.16 -7.98 2.76
N LYS A 165 -19.04 -6.75 2.24
CA LYS A 165 -18.07 -5.73 2.68
C LYS A 165 -18.07 -5.57 4.19
N GLU A 166 -19.24 -5.43 4.80
CA GLU A 166 -19.39 -5.20 6.24
C GLU A 166 -18.98 -6.42 7.07
N ASP A 167 -19.40 -7.63 6.67
CA ASP A 167 -19.07 -8.87 7.36
C ASP A 167 -17.57 -9.17 7.26
N LEU A 168 -16.97 -8.88 6.11
CA LEU A 168 -15.54 -9.07 5.86
C LEU A 168 -14.69 -8.09 6.69
N GLU A 169 -15.07 -6.81 6.76
CA GLU A 169 -14.39 -5.83 7.61
C GLU A 169 -14.48 -6.22 9.09
N LEU A 170 -15.65 -6.66 9.56
CA LEU A 170 -15.83 -7.12 10.93
C LEU A 170 -14.98 -8.36 11.24
N TYR A 171 -14.96 -9.32 10.33
CA TYR A 171 -14.12 -10.52 10.45
C TYR A 171 -12.64 -10.15 10.56
N LEU A 172 -12.15 -9.30 9.67
CA LEU A 172 -10.76 -8.84 9.64
C LEU A 172 -10.40 -8.00 10.87
N TYR A 173 -11.32 -7.17 11.35
CA TYR A 173 -11.15 -6.45 12.60
C TYR A 173 -10.90 -7.40 13.77
N HIS A 174 -11.73 -8.43 13.93
CA HIS A 174 -11.55 -9.42 14.99
C HIS A 174 -10.25 -10.23 14.85
N LYS A 175 -9.86 -10.59 13.61
CA LYS A 175 -8.58 -11.28 13.36
C LYS A 175 -7.36 -10.43 13.68
N ASN A 176 -7.43 -9.12 13.48
CA ASN A 176 -6.35 -8.21 13.83
C ASN A 176 -6.31 -7.82 15.31
N ARG A 177 -7.39 -8.07 16.08
CA ARG A 177 -7.57 -7.67 17.48
C ARG A 177 -6.95 -8.63 18.52
N ASP A 178 -6.06 -9.54 18.14
CA ASP A 178 -5.42 -10.42 19.12
C ASP A 178 -4.80 -9.63 20.29
N LEU A 179 -4.80 -10.23 21.49
CA LEU A 179 -4.51 -9.63 22.81
C LEU A 179 -3.23 -8.76 22.90
N PHE A 180 -2.35 -8.80 21.90
CA PHE A 180 -1.05 -8.14 21.87
C PHE A 180 -0.85 -7.19 20.66
N ASN A 181 -1.76 -7.14 19.68
CA ASN A 181 -1.47 -6.56 18.38
C ASN A 181 -2.26 -5.30 18.00
N MET A 182 -3.41 -5.01 18.63
CA MET A 182 -4.16 -3.78 18.33
C MET A 182 -4.56 -3.07 19.63
N VAL A 183 -3.83 -2.02 19.98
CA VAL A 183 -4.27 -1.05 20.99
C VAL A 183 -5.24 -0.12 20.28
N VAL A 184 -6.53 -0.49 20.26
CA VAL A 184 -7.60 0.25 19.56
C VAL A 184 -7.98 1.56 20.27
N ASP A 185 -7.31 1.85 21.38
CA ASP A 185 -7.52 3.07 22.16
C ASP A 185 -7.32 4.34 21.33
N VAL A 186 -6.52 4.30 20.26
CA VAL A 186 -6.30 5.43 19.36
C VAL A 186 -6.55 5.01 17.91
N VAL A 187 -7.52 5.66 17.27
CA VAL A 187 -7.79 5.52 15.84
C VAL A 187 -7.67 6.87 15.15
N PHE A 188 -7.07 6.88 13.99
CA PHE A 188 -7.02 8.05 13.13
C PHE A 188 -8.22 8.02 12.21
N TYR A 189 -8.86 9.19 12.06
CA TYR A 189 -9.94 9.39 11.13
C TYR A 189 -9.71 10.62 10.28
N ASP A 190 -9.81 10.45 8.98
CA ASP A 190 -9.78 11.51 7.98
C ASP A 190 -10.57 11.02 6.76
N VAL A 191 -10.95 11.96 5.92
CA VAL A 191 -11.68 11.73 4.68
C VAL A 191 -10.78 12.05 3.49
N THR A 192 -10.93 11.33 2.39
CA THR A 192 -10.27 11.68 1.12
C THR A 192 -11.25 11.56 -0.02
N THR A 193 -10.94 12.20 -1.14
CA THR A 193 -11.79 12.14 -2.34
C THR A 193 -11.14 11.30 -3.43
N PHE A 194 -11.97 10.54 -4.15
CA PHE A 194 -11.59 9.84 -5.38
C PHE A 194 -12.52 10.28 -6.52
N TYR A 195 -11.98 11.07 -7.45
CA TYR A 195 -12.71 11.49 -8.64
C TYR A 195 -12.80 10.38 -9.69
N PHE A 196 -13.70 10.57 -10.65
CA PHE A 196 -13.88 9.71 -11.82
C PHE A 196 -13.62 10.53 -13.06
N GLU A 197 -13.13 9.90 -14.13
CA GLU A 197 -13.04 10.48 -15.46
C GLU A 197 -14.45 10.58 -16.10
N SER A 198 -15.37 11.27 -15.41
CA SER A 198 -16.79 11.38 -15.74
C SER A 198 -17.42 12.61 -15.08
N ILE A 199 -18.55 13.04 -15.66
CA ILE A 199 -19.42 14.11 -15.15
C ILE A 199 -20.80 13.59 -14.74
N LYS A 200 -21.02 12.27 -14.80
CA LYS A 200 -22.32 11.66 -14.57
C LYS A 200 -22.53 11.39 -13.08
N GLN A 201 -23.46 12.13 -12.47
CA GLN A 201 -23.89 11.93 -11.09
C GLN A 201 -24.75 10.67 -10.94
N ASP A 202 -24.71 10.06 -9.76
CA ASP A 202 -25.64 9.04 -9.29
C ASP A 202 -25.72 9.07 -7.74
N ASN A 203 -26.32 8.05 -7.13
CA ASN A 203 -26.51 7.97 -5.68
C ASN A 203 -25.19 7.97 -4.88
N LEU A 204 -24.05 7.67 -5.51
CA LEU A 204 -22.74 7.62 -4.86
C LEU A 204 -21.76 8.62 -5.45
N ARG A 205 -21.77 8.86 -6.77
CA ARG A 205 -20.86 9.80 -7.43
C ARG A 205 -21.51 11.16 -7.53
N ASP A 206 -20.90 12.17 -6.93
CA ASP A 206 -21.40 13.55 -6.99
C ASP A 206 -20.26 14.57 -7.15
N PHE A 207 -20.57 15.80 -7.56
CA PHE A 207 -19.63 16.91 -7.53
C PHE A 207 -19.40 17.36 -6.08
N GLY A 208 -18.25 17.95 -5.80
CA GLY A 208 -17.98 18.51 -4.47
C GLY A 208 -16.57 19.06 -4.34
N PHE A 209 -16.11 19.26 -3.11
CA PHE A 209 -14.77 19.75 -2.87
C PHE A 209 -13.73 18.64 -3.11
N SER A 210 -13.04 18.71 -4.26
CA SER A 210 -11.99 17.74 -4.60
C SER A 210 -10.65 18.09 -3.95
N LYS A 211 -10.12 17.19 -3.12
CA LYS A 211 -8.74 17.30 -2.58
C LYS A 211 -7.67 17.21 -3.69
N ASP A 212 -8.00 16.68 -4.86
CA ASP A 212 -7.12 16.60 -6.04
C ASP A 212 -7.33 17.76 -7.05
N ASN A 213 -8.06 18.82 -6.66
CA ASN A 213 -8.41 19.99 -7.50
C ASN A 213 -9.16 19.65 -8.82
N LYS A 214 -9.98 18.61 -8.81
CA LYS A 214 -10.84 18.15 -9.91
C LYS A 214 -12.28 18.63 -9.76
N VAL A 215 -12.48 19.92 -10.01
CA VAL A 215 -13.77 20.60 -9.77
C VAL A 215 -14.89 20.24 -10.76
N ASN A 216 -14.53 19.69 -11.94
CA ASN A 216 -15.47 19.37 -13.01
C ASN A 216 -15.72 17.87 -13.17
N GLU A 217 -15.28 17.06 -12.21
CA GLU A 217 -15.40 15.60 -12.24
C GLU A 217 -16.23 15.16 -11.04
N VAL A 218 -17.09 14.15 -11.23
CA VAL A 218 -17.81 13.53 -10.10
C VAL A 218 -16.82 12.73 -9.25
N GLN A 219 -17.08 12.62 -7.96
CA GLN A 219 -16.22 11.95 -7.00
C GLN A 219 -17.01 11.18 -5.95
N VAL A 220 -16.28 10.36 -5.21
CA VAL A 220 -16.73 9.78 -3.95
C VAL A 220 -15.86 10.27 -2.81
N VAL A 221 -16.46 10.49 -1.64
CA VAL A 221 -15.73 10.75 -0.40
C VAL A 221 -15.53 9.41 0.32
N MET A 222 -14.30 9.10 0.69
CA MET A 222 -13.95 7.92 1.49
C MET A 222 -13.51 8.36 2.87
N GLY A 223 -14.26 8.00 3.91
CA GLY A 223 -13.82 8.09 5.30
C GLY A 223 -13.11 6.79 5.69
N MET A 224 -11.93 6.89 6.29
CA MET A 224 -11.14 5.71 6.66
C MET A 224 -10.71 5.78 8.11
N LEU A 225 -10.82 4.64 8.80
CA LEU A 225 -10.28 4.43 10.14
C LEU A 225 -8.98 3.65 10.02
N VAL A 226 -7.90 4.17 10.59
CA VAL A 226 -6.63 3.45 10.71
C VAL A 226 -6.16 3.39 12.15
N ASP A 227 -5.50 2.31 12.52
CA ASP A 227 -4.93 2.15 13.87
C ASP A 227 -3.59 2.90 14.03
N LYS A 228 -2.99 2.80 15.22
CA LYS A 228 -1.68 3.39 15.52
C LYS A 228 -0.53 2.92 14.61
N GLU A 229 -0.65 1.76 14.00
CA GLU A 229 0.35 1.19 13.08
C GLU A 229 0.04 1.54 11.61
N GLY A 230 -1.04 2.29 11.35
CA GLY A 230 -1.48 2.67 10.01
C GLY A 230 -2.22 1.58 9.25
N ARG A 231 -2.65 0.50 9.92
CA ARG A 231 -3.46 -0.57 9.32
C ARG A 231 -4.92 -0.12 9.24
N PRO A 232 -5.62 -0.44 8.13
CA PRO A 232 -7.01 -0.03 7.97
C PRO A 232 -7.94 -0.88 8.86
N VAL A 233 -8.68 -0.21 9.75
CA VAL A 233 -9.71 -0.83 10.60
C VAL A 233 -11.00 -0.99 9.81
N GLY A 234 -11.37 0.02 9.02
CA GLY A 234 -12.54 0.00 8.17
C GLY A 234 -12.70 1.31 7.41
N TYR A 235 -13.61 1.33 6.45
CA TYR A 235 -13.91 2.54 5.68
C TYR A 235 -15.40 2.66 5.36
N GLU A 236 -15.80 3.85 4.94
CA GLU A 236 -17.12 4.10 4.36
C GLU A 236 -17.04 5.03 3.15
N LEU A 237 -17.93 4.83 2.19
CA LEU A 237 -18.03 5.65 0.99
C LEU A 237 -19.30 6.50 1.03
N PHE A 238 -19.12 7.78 0.78
CA PHE A 238 -20.17 8.79 0.77
C PHE A 238 -20.23 9.50 -0.60
N PRO A 239 -21.40 10.08 -0.94
CA PRO A 239 -21.54 10.99 -2.07
C PRO A 239 -20.47 12.08 -2.13
N GLY A 240 -20.06 12.48 -3.33
CA GLY A 240 -18.97 13.44 -3.56
C GLY A 240 -19.19 14.84 -2.97
N ASP A 241 -20.44 15.22 -2.70
CA ASP A 241 -20.87 16.48 -2.09
C ASP A 241 -20.94 16.41 -0.55
N THR A 242 -20.68 15.24 0.03
CA THR A 242 -20.86 14.99 1.46
C THR A 242 -19.91 15.85 2.29
N VAL A 243 -20.48 16.65 3.18
CA VAL A 243 -19.72 17.43 4.17
C VAL A 243 -19.14 16.54 5.26
N ASP A 244 -17.92 16.86 5.72
CA ASP A 244 -17.17 16.12 6.73
C ASP A 244 -17.95 15.84 8.03
N SER A 245 -18.95 16.65 8.38
CA SER A 245 -19.75 16.41 9.58
C SER A 245 -20.70 15.22 9.46
N LYS A 246 -21.24 14.97 8.27
CA LYS A 246 -22.15 13.83 8.03
C LYS A 246 -21.40 12.51 8.02
N THR A 247 -20.14 12.51 7.60
CA THR A 247 -19.32 11.29 7.53
C THR A 247 -19.00 10.72 8.92
N MET A 248 -18.82 11.61 9.91
CA MET A 248 -18.51 11.23 11.30
C MET A 248 -19.62 10.38 11.95
N ILE A 249 -20.90 10.71 11.72
CA ILE A 249 -22.04 10.00 12.34
C ILE A 249 -22.01 8.51 11.99
N GLU A 250 -21.83 8.21 10.71
CA GLU A 250 -21.85 6.83 10.21
C GLU A 250 -20.66 6.02 10.71
N ILE A 251 -19.50 6.66 10.81
CA ILE A 251 -18.26 6.05 11.32
C ILE A 251 -18.37 5.75 12.81
N LEU A 252 -18.90 6.69 13.60
CA LEU A 252 -19.16 6.49 15.03
C LEU A 252 -20.14 5.35 15.28
N ARG A 253 -21.23 5.30 14.49
CA ARG A 253 -22.19 4.20 14.53
C ARG A 253 -21.51 2.86 14.25
N LYS A 254 -20.64 2.80 13.24
CA LYS A 254 -19.91 1.58 12.89
C LYS A 254 -18.95 1.12 13.98
N LEU A 255 -18.20 2.04 14.60
CA LEU A 255 -17.30 1.75 15.73
C LEU A 255 -18.07 1.13 16.91
N LYS A 256 -19.24 1.68 17.22
CA LYS A 256 -20.06 1.26 18.34
C LYS A 256 -20.84 -0.01 18.05
N ASP A 257 -21.64 -0.01 16.99
CA ASP A 257 -22.63 -1.05 16.72
C ASP A 257 -22.02 -2.29 16.07
N LYS A 258 -20.96 -2.13 15.26
CA LYS A 258 -20.34 -3.25 14.54
C LYS A 258 -19.09 -3.75 15.24
N PHE A 259 -18.12 -2.86 15.44
CA PHE A 259 -16.83 -3.26 16.01
C PHE A 259 -16.89 -3.47 17.53
N CYS A 260 -17.97 -3.02 18.20
CA CYS A 260 -18.16 -3.14 19.65
C CYS A 260 -16.93 -2.64 20.42
N ILE A 261 -16.41 -1.47 20.02
CA ILE A 261 -15.27 -0.84 20.69
C ILE A 261 -15.82 0.20 21.66
N ASP A 262 -15.54 0.03 22.95
CA ASP A 262 -16.08 0.90 23.99
C ASP A 262 -15.16 2.11 24.29
N GLN A 263 -13.86 1.99 24.00
CA GLN A 263 -12.87 3.03 24.27
C GLN A 263 -12.06 3.34 23.02
N VAL A 264 -12.30 4.52 22.46
CA VAL A 264 -11.62 5.02 21.26
C VAL A 264 -11.31 6.50 21.45
N ILE A 265 -10.09 6.88 21.11
CA ILE A 265 -9.66 8.26 20.95
C ILE A 265 -9.55 8.54 19.45
N ILE A 266 -10.44 9.37 18.95
CA ILE A 266 -10.46 9.77 17.54
C ILE A 266 -9.50 10.93 17.34
N VAL A 267 -8.46 10.69 16.55
CA VAL A 267 -7.48 11.72 16.18
C VAL A 267 -7.78 12.23 14.79
N ALA A 268 -7.91 13.55 14.64
CA ALA A 268 -8.32 14.17 13.39
C ALA A 268 -7.78 15.60 13.20
N ASP A 269 -7.67 16.04 11.94
CA ASP A 269 -7.24 17.40 11.59
C ASP A 269 -8.36 18.44 11.82
N LYS A 270 -8.03 19.73 11.67
CA LYS A 270 -8.89 20.90 11.84
C LYS A 270 -10.18 20.87 11.01
N GLY A 271 -10.22 20.10 9.92
CA GLY A 271 -11.43 19.91 9.10
C GLY A 271 -12.58 19.28 9.90
N LEU A 272 -12.23 18.35 10.80
CA LEU A 272 -13.17 17.63 11.64
C LEU A 272 -13.50 18.33 12.96
N ASN A 273 -12.79 19.42 13.29
CA ASN A 273 -13.04 20.26 14.47
C ASN A 273 -14.26 21.19 14.27
N SER A 274 -15.43 20.59 14.06
CA SER A 274 -16.71 21.27 14.17
C SER A 274 -17.34 20.98 15.53
N LYS A 275 -18.02 21.97 16.11
CA LYS A 275 -18.73 21.81 17.39
C LYS A 275 -19.69 20.62 17.38
N LEU A 276 -20.36 20.40 16.24
CA LEU A 276 -21.28 19.27 16.08
C LEU A 276 -20.55 17.93 16.14
N ASN A 277 -19.41 17.77 15.45
CA ASN A 277 -18.64 16.52 15.49
C ASN A 277 -18.13 16.19 16.88
N LEU A 278 -17.62 17.19 17.63
CA LEU A 278 -17.15 16.97 18.99
C LEU A 278 -18.26 16.51 19.93
N LYS A 279 -19.46 17.10 19.80
CA LYS A 279 -20.66 16.65 20.52
C LYS A 279 -20.96 15.20 20.20
N LEU A 280 -21.04 14.84 18.91
CA LEU A 280 -21.36 13.48 18.46
C LEU A 280 -20.36 12.43 18.97
N ILE A 281 -19.06 12.75 18.95
CA ILE A 281 -18.01 11.86 19.47
C ILE A 281 -18.23 11.60 20.97
N LYS A 282 -18.50 12.66 21.76
CA LYS A 282 -18.73 12.51 23.20
C LYS A 282 -20.03 11.77 23.52
N GLU A 283 -21.11 12.02 22.79
CA GLU A 283 -22.38 11.30 22.95
C GLU A 283 -22.26 9.81 22.60
N ALA A 284 -21.37 9.47 21.65
CA ALA A 284 -21.09 8.08 21.33
C ALA A 284 -20.35 7.33 22.47
N GLY A 285 -19.73 8.05 23.40
CA GLY A 285 -18.93 7.51 24.51
C GLY A 285 -17.42 7.58 24.28
N TYR A 286 -16.97 8.21 23.19
CA TYR A 286 -15.57 8.27 22.80
C TYR A 286 -14.88 9.56 23.22
N ASP A 287 -13.57 9.58 23.05
CA ASP A 287 -12.73 10.75 23.24
C ASP A 287 -12.13 11.22 21.91
N TYR A 288 -11.63 12.45 21.88
CA TYR A 288 -10.99 13.01 20.68
C TYR A 288 -9.69 13.72 20.99
N ILE A 289 -8.83 13.79 19.98
CA ILE A 289 -7.68 14.69 19.89
C ILE A 289 -7.78 15.39 18.53
N VAL A 290 -8.06 16.69 18.53
CA VAL A 290 -8.16 17.46 17.28
C VAL A 290 -7.39 18.77 17.35
N ALA A 291 -6.95 19.25 16.19
CA ALA A 291 -6.33 20.57 16.14
C ALA A 291 -7.36 21.70 16.28
N SER A 292 -7.00 22.71 17.06
CA SER A 292 -7.87 23.84 17.40
C SER A 292 -7.55 25.10 16.60
N ARG A 293 -8.59 25.91 16.34
CA ARG A 293 -8.46 27.20 15.65
C ARG A 293 -8.15 28.30 16.67
N LEU A 294 -6.88 28.42 17.03
CA LEU A 294 -6.41 29.35 18.06
C LEU A 294 -6.86 30.81 17.83
N LYS A 295 -6.84 31.28 16.58
CA LYS A 295 -7.21 32.66 16.21
C LYS A 295 -8.69 33.02 16.44
N ASN A 296 -9.56 32.02 16.62
CA ASN A 296 -10.99 32.21 16.83
C ASN A 296 -11.40 32.05 18.31
N MET A 297 -10.43 31.97 19.22
CA MET A 297 -10.69 31.79 20.66
C MET A 297 -11.09 33.10 21.34
N SER A 298 -11.71 32.99 22.52
CA SER A 298 -12.04 34.14 23.35
C SER A 298 -10.78 34.89 23.76
N LYS A 299 -10.92 36.21 24.00
CA LYS A 299 -9.82 37.05 24.48
C LYS A 299 -9.17 36.50 25.74
N GLU A 300 -9.97 36.00 26.68
CA GLU A 300 -9.49 35.37 27.92
C GLU A 300 -8.56 34.18 27.65
N ILE A 301 -8.89 33.31 26.70
CA ILE A 301 -8.02 32.18 26.33
C ILE A 301 -6.76 32.68 25.65
N LEU A 302 -6.88 33.67 24.76
CA LEU A 302 -5.73 34.26 24.05
C LEU A 302 -4.75 34.95 25.00
N ASP A 303 -5.25 35.68 25.99
CA ASP A 303 -4.43 36.33 27.02
C ASP A 303 -3.62 35.27 27.80
N ARG A 304 -4.24 34.13 28.15
CA ARG A 304 -3.54 32.98 28.77
C ARG A 304 -2.56 32.28 27.83
N VAL A 305 -2.81 32.26 26.53
CA VAL A 305 -1.92 31.66 25.51
C VAL A 305 -0.64 32.47 25.37
N PHE A 306 -0.75 33.80 25.33
CA PHE A 306 0.38 34.71 25.14
C PHE A 306 1.14 35.03 26.43
N ASP A 307 0.53 34.75 27.58
CA ASP A 307 1.21 34.75 28.87
C ASP A 307 2.26 33.62 28.92
N GLU A 308 3.53 34.01 29.07
CA GLU A 308 4.68 33.11 29.10
C GLU A 308 4.74 32.24 30.36
N GLU A 309 4.05 32.64 31.43
CA GLU A 309 4.01 31.86 32.67
C GLU A 309 3.32 30.50 32.44
N GLY A 310 3.86 29.43 33.03
CA GLY A 310 3.27 28.09 32.93
C GLY A 310 3.60 27.30 31.66
N TYR A 311 4.42 27.83 30.75
CA TYR A 311 5.01 27.01 29.70
C TYR A 311 6.10 26.09 30.26
N GLN A 312 6.06 24.82 29.83
CA GLN A 312 7.00 23.77 30.22
C GLN A 312 7.78 23.29 29.00
N VAL A 313 9.02 22.88 29.22
CA VAL A 313 9.87 22.23 28.20
C VAL A 313 9.77 20.71 28.40
N LEU A 314 9.65 19.94 27.32
CA LEU A 314 9.73 18.48 27.42
C LEU A 314 11.17 18.04 27.68
N GLU A 315 11.39 17.21 28.70
CA GLU A 315 12.70 16.59 28.97
C GLU A 315 13.13 15.64 27.84
N GLU A 316 14.39 15.73 27.39
CA GLU A 316 14.96 14.98 26.26
C GLU A 316 14.75 13.45 26.35
N LYS A 317 14.69 12.86 27.55
CA LYS A 317 14.53 11.40 27.71
C LYS A 317 13.11 10.88 27.41
N LYS A 318 12.12 11.78 27.33
CA LYS A 318 10.74 11.47 26.87
C LYS A 318 10.49 11.96 25.45
N TRP A 319 11.51 12.47 24.76
CA TRP A 319 11.41 12.87 23.37
C TRP A 319 11.35 11.65 22.46
N ARG A 320 10.18 11.41 21.86
CA ARG A 320 10.07 10.61 20.63
C ARG A 320 10.27 11.45 19.36
N PHE A 321 10.31 12.77 19.51
CA PHE A 321 10.32 13.70 18.39
C PHE A 321 11.74 14.07 17.97
N ASP A 322 11.95 14.12 16.67
CA ASP A 322 13.18 14.65 16.11
C ASP A 322 13.27 16.16 16.39
N ARG A 323 14.43 16.61 16.88
CA ARG A 323 14.77 18.01 17.09
C ARG A 323 14.64 18.80 15.79
N GLU A 324 14.82 18.14 14.64
CA GLU A 324 14.53 18.69 13.33
C GLU A 324 13.05 19.06 13.16
N ILE A 325 12.08 18.31 13.69
CA ILE A 325 10.65 18.50 13.40
C ILE A 325 10.07 19.69 14.17
N PHE A 326 10.39 19.82 15.46
CA PHE A 326 9.84 20.86 16.33
C PHE A 326 10.76 22.07 16.50
N GLY A 327 12.06 21.91 16.23
CA GLY A 327 13.07 22.95 16.44
C GLY A 327 13.69 22.88 17.83
N GLU A 328 14.76 23.66 18.03
CA GLU A 328 15.57 23.68 19.25
C GLU A 328 14.80 24.20 20.47
N GLU A 329 13.83 25.08 20.25
CA GLU A 329 12.94 25.61 21.29
C GLU A 329 11.55 25.04 21.07
N PHE A 330 11.14 24.11 21.93
CA PHE A 330 9.79 23.57 21.99
C PHE A 330 9.26 23.67 23.42
N ARG A 331 8.14 24.36 23.59
CA ARG A 331 7.46 24.51 24.89
C ARG A 331 5.97 24.28 24.74
N PHE A 332 5.32 23.83 25.81
CA PHE A 332 3.89 23.62 25.84
C PHE A 332 3.24 24.18 27.12
N LYS A 333 1.96 24.53 27.04
CA LYS A 333 1.13 24.96 28.18
C LYS A 333 -0.22 24.27 28.06
N VAL A 334 -0.75 23.77 29.17
CA VAL A 334 -2.08 23.15 29.21
C VAL A 334 -3.06 24.15 29.80
N ILE A 335 -4.14 24.41 29.06
CA ILE A 335 -5.25 25.25 29.48
C ILE A 335 -6.49 24.35 29.61
N GLU A 336 -6.91 24.10 30.84
CA GLU A 336 -8.20 23.45 31.07
C GLU A 336 -9.34 24.41 30.73
N ARG A 337 -10.35 23.92 30.03
CA ARG A 337 -11.56 24.68 29.70
C ARG A 337 -12.78 23.79 29.57
N GLU A 338 -13.93 24.42 29.59
CA GLU A 338 -15.20 23.79 29.25
C GLU A 338 -15.66 24.30 27.88
N ASN A 339 -15.72 23.41 26.90
CA ASN A 339 -16.17 23.76 25.55
C ASN A 339 -17.69 23.74 25.49
N ILE A 340 -18.27 24.92 25.25
CA ILE A 340 -19.72 25.13 25.23
C ILE A 340 -20.22 25.07 23.79
N ILE A 341 -21.05 24.07 23.52
CA ILE A 341 -21.68 23.82 22.23
C ILE A 341 -23.18 24.09 22.38
N LYS A 342 -23.67 25.12 21.69
CA LYS A 342 -25.10 25.43 21.59
C LYS A 342 -25.67 24.69 20.38
N THR A 343 -26.69 23.87 20.58
CA THR A 343 -27.41 23.22 19.49
C THR A 343 -28.46 24.16 18.90
N GLY A 344 -28.99 23.82 17.71
CA GLY A 344 -30.05 24.61 17.06
C GLY A 344 -31.34 24.72 17.87
N GLU A 345 -31.54 23.84 18.85
CA GLU A 345 -32.71 23.78 19.73
C GLU A 345 -32.50 24.54 21.07
N GLY A 346 -31.36 25.23 21.22
CA GLY A 346 -31.04 26.00 22.43
C GLY A 346 -30.44 25.16 23.57
N GLU A 347 -30.28 23.85 23.39
CA GLU A 347 -29.58 23.01 24.36
C GLU A 347 -28.09 23.37 24.42
N ILE A 348 -27.54 23.32 25.63
CA ILE A 348 -26.14 23.59 25.89
C ILE A 348 -25.45 22.27 26.24
N PHE A 349 -24.55 21.83 25.37
CA PHE A 349 -23.69 20.69 25.62
C PHE A 349 -22.30 21.20 26.06
N LYS A 350 -21.82 20.71 27.21
CA LYS A 350 -20.56 21.11 27.81
C LYS A 350 -19.58 19.95 27.76
N ILE A 351 -18.40 20.19 27.19
CA ILE A 351 -17.34 19.18 27.12
C ILE A 351 -16.15 19.67 27.93
N PRO A 352 -15.78 19.02 29.04
CA PRO A 352 -14.52 19.30 29.70
C PRO A 352 -13.37 18.85 28.80
N GLU A 353 -12.44 19.75 28.48
CA GLU A 353 -11.32 19.45 27.59
C GLU A 353 -10.04 20.18 28.00
N ASN A 354 -8.91 19.59 27.64
CA ASN A 354 -7.59 20.20 27.77
C ASN A 354 -7.19 20.81 26.43
N LEU A 355 -6.86 22.10 26.45
CA LEU A 355 -6.26 22.81 25.32
C LEU A 355 -4.75 22.86 25.52
N ILE A 356 -4.03 22.03 24.76
CA ILE A 356 -2.58 21.98 24.74
C ILE A 356 -2.09 23.00 23.73
N ILE A 357 -1.45 24.05 24.23
CA ILE A 357 -0.80 25.08 23.43
C ILE A 357 0.66 24.71 23.30
N THR A 358 1.18 24.68 22.08
CA THR A 358 2.60 24.45 21.81
C THR A 358 3.19 25.66 21.11
N TYR A 359 4.41 26.03 21.49
CA TYR A 359 5.22 26.98 20.75
C TYR A 359 6.48 26.29 20.24
N SER A 360 6.87 26.60 19.00
CA SER A 360 8.12 26.11 18.43
C SER A 360 8.82 27.13 17.54
N SER A 361 10.14 27.25 17.68
CA SER A 361 10.93 28.21 16.90
C SER A 361 10.93 27.87 15.40
N LYS A 362 10.94 26.58 15.04
CA LYS A 362 10.83 26.14 13.64
C LYS A 362 9.48 26.53 13.03
N ARG A 363 8.38 26.36 13.77
CA ARG A 363 7.05 26.78 13.33
C ARG A 363 6.96 28.30 13.23
N ALA A 364 7.56 29.05 14.16
CA ALA A 364 7.59 30.51 14.11
C ALA A 364 8.26 31.03 12.82
N LYS A 365 9.39 30.43 12.42
CA LYS A 365 10.06 30.76 11.15
C LYS A 365 9.15 30.49 9.95
N LYS A 366 8.54 29.30 9.88
CA LYS A 366 7.62 28.93 8.79
C LYS A 366 6.39 29.84 8.73
N ASP A 367 5.73 30.09 9.85
CA ASP A 367 4.53 30.93 9.92
C ASP A 367 4.84 32.37 9.49
N LYS A 368 6.02 32.89 9.89
CA LYS A 368 6.53 34.19 9.46
C LYS A 368 6.75 34.26 7.94
N GLU A 369 7.39 33.25 7.34
CA GLU A 369 7.59 33.16 5.89
C GLU A 369 6.26 33.09 5.13
N ASP A 370 5.32 32.24 5.59
CA ASP A 370 3.99 32.11 5.01
C ASP A 370 3.20 33.44 5.09
N ARG A 371 3.31 34.17 6.22
CA ARG A 371 2.74 35.51 6.41
C ARG A 371 3.37 36.54 5.48
N GLN A 372 4.71 36.58 5.39
CA GLN A 372 5.43 37.51 4.52
C GLN A 372 5.02 37.32 3.06
N ARG A 373 4.94 36.08 2.57
CA ARG A 373 4.45 35.76 1.23
C ARG A 373 3.02 36.27 0.97
N LEU A 374 2.14 36.21 1.97
CA LEU A 374 0.77 36.73 1.86
C LEU A 374 0.73 38.26 1.89
N VAL A 375 1.61 38.91 2.65
CA VAL A 375 1.76 40.37 2.68
C VAL A 375 2.31 40.90 1.35
N GLU A 376 3.30 40.23 0.76
CA GLU A 376 3.81 40.55 -0.58
C GLU A 376 2.71 40.47 -1.64
N LYS A 377 1.93 39.37 -1.64
CA LYS A 377 0.74 39.25 -2.51
C LYS A 377 -0.30 40.34 -2.26
N ALA A 378 -0.49 40.77 -1.01
CA ALA A 378 -1.39 41.87 -0.70
C ALA A 378 -0.89 43.19 -1.31
N LYS A 379 0.43 43.47 -1.25
CA LYS A 379 1.04 44.63 -1.90
C LYS A 379 0.91 44.59 -3.42
N GLU A 380 1.17 43.45 -4.06
CA GLU A 380 0.98 43.27 -5.50
C GLU A 380 -0.48 43.53 -5.94
N LEU A 381 -1.46 43.14 -5.11
CA LEU A 381 -2.87 43.41 -5.38
C LEU A 381 -3.22 44.89 -5.28
N LEU A 382 -2.53 45.66 -4.44
CA LEU A 382 -2.70 47.12 -4.34
C LEU A 382 -2.17 47.85 -5.59
N GLU A 383 -1.12 47.33 -6.23
CA GLU A 383 -0.59 47.88 -7.48
C GLU A 383 -1.52 47.66 -8.68
N LYS A 384 -2.45 46.69 -8.61
CA LYS A 384 -3.42 46.36 -9.67
C LYS A 384 -4.86 46.31 -9.12
N PRO A 385 -5.52 47.47 -8.88
CA PRO A 385 -6.81 47.57 -8.20
C PRO A 385 -7.95 46.74 -8.84
N GLY A 386 -7.92 46.58 -10.18
CA GLY A 386 -8.89 45.76 -10.92
C GLY A 386 -8.91 44.28 -10.52
N ASN A 387 -7.84 43.77 -9.91
CA ASN A 387 -7.73 42.37 -9.46
C ASN A 387 -8.25 42.15 -8.02
N VAL A 388 -8.48 43.21 -7.24
CA VAL A 388 -8.88 43.10 -5.82
C VAL A 388 -10.30 42.52 -5.68
N ARG A 389 -11.19 42.78 -6.65
CA ARG A 389 -12.53 42.17 -6.74
C ARG A 389 -12.48 40.69 -7.17
N ALA A 390 -11.58 40.33 -8.08
CA ALA A 390 -11.41 38.95 -8.56
C ALA A 390 -10.68 38.04 -7.54
N ALA A 391 -9.93 38.63 -6.60
CA ALA A 391 -9.09 37.92 -5.64
C ALA A 391 -9.80 37.40 -4.39
N GLU A 392 -11.14 37.44 -4.31
CA GLU A 392 -11.93 36.89 -3.17
C GLU A 392 -11.59 35.43 -2.85
N LYS A 393 -10.95 34.69 -3.77
CA LYS A 393 -10.55 33.28 -3.62
C LYS A 393 -9.05 33.02 -3.40
N ARG A 394 -8.17 34.02 -3.29
CA ARG A 394 -6.69 33.83 -3.33
C ARG A 394 -5.87 34.42 -2.16
N GLY A 395 -6.45 34.56 -0.97
CA GLY A 395 -5.72 34.74 0.31
C GLY A 395 -5.06 36.11 0.57
N GLY A 396 -4.62 36.86 -0.45
CA GLY A 396 -3.96 38.17 -0.30
C GLY A 396 -4.88 39.28 0.24
N ARG A 397 -6.21 39.14 0.07
CA ARG A 397 -7.21 40.08 0.60
C ARG A 397 -7.23 40.15 2.14
N LYS A 398 -6.68 39.14 2.82
CA LYS A 398 -6.67 39.05 4.30
C LYS A 398 -6.03 40.26 4.98
N TYR A 399 -5.00 40.84 4.37
CA TYR A 399 -4.27 42.01 4.90
C TYR A 399 -4.65 43.30 4.20
N LEU A 400 -5.81 43.35 3.53
CA LEU A 400 -6.31 44.56 2.88
C LEU A 400 -7.53 45.07 3.64
N ARG A 401 -7.48 46.34 4.05
CA ARG A 401 -8.59 47.07 4.65
C ARG A 401 -9.12 48.08 3.65
N ARG A 402 -10.44 48.11 3.47
CA ARG A 402 -11.10 49.11 2.62
C ARG A 402 -11.19 50.44 3.35
N ILE A 403 -10.89 51.53 2.67
CA ILE A 403 -11.17 52.88 3.18
C ILE A 403 -12.67 53.15 2.96
N SER A 404 -13.39 53.58 4.00
CA SER A 404 -14.83 53.83 3.93
C SER A 404 -15.15 54.86 2.84
N GLU A 405 -16.15 54.55 2.02
CA GLU A 405 -16.71 55.34 0.90
C GLU A 405 -15.92 55.36 -0.44
N SER A 406 -14.66 54.90 -0.49
CA SER A 406 -13.94 54.72 -1.77
C SER A 406 -13.86 53.22 -2.18
N GLU A 407 -13.44 52.97 -3.43
CA GLU A 407 -13.03 51.62 -3.87
C GLU A 407 -11.56 51.32 -3.56
N GLU A 408 -10.92 52.15 -2.74
CA GLU A 408 -9.50 52.03 -2.41
C GLU A 408 -9.28 51.07 -1.24
N TYR A 409 -8.24 50.26 -1.38
CA TYR A 409 -7.78 49.32 -0.38
C TYR A 409 -6.41 49.79 0.11
N VAL A 410 -6.15 49.61 1.40
CA VAL A 410 -4.84 49.84 2.02
C VAL A 410 -4.41 48.60 2.79
N LEU A 411 -3.12 48.49 3.06
CA LEU A 411 -2.60 47.41 3.88
C LEU A 411 -3.09 47.54 5.32
N ASP A 412 -3.61 46.45 5.88
CA ASP A 412 -4.03 46.35 7.28
C ASP A 412 -2.84 45.94 8.16
N GLU A 413 -2.04 46.93 8.58
CA GLU A 413 -0.88 46.68 9.45
C GLU A 413 -1.26 46.08 10.80
N GLU A 414 -2.46 46.37 11.31
CA GLU A 414 -2.94 45.80 12.57
C GLU A 414 -3.27 44.32 12.42
N ALA A 415 -3.86 43.90 11.31
CA ALA A 415 -4.07 42.49 11.01
C ALA A 415 -2.74 41.73 10.86
N ILE A 416 -1.71 42.36 10.27
CA ILE A 416 -0.37 41.77 10.15
C ILE A 416 0.26 41.60 11.54
N LYS A 417 0.27 42.65 12.36
CA LYS A 417 0.79 42.60 13.75
C LYS A 417 0.03 41.62 14.63
N ARG A 418 -1.30 41.51 14.45
CA ARG A 418 -2.10 40.50 15.15
C ARG A 418 -1.69 39.09 14.75
N ASP A 419 -1.54 38.83 13.45
CA ASP A 419 -1.13 37.50 12.97
C ASP A 419 0.28 37.13 13.41
N GLU A 420 1.21 38.08 13.42
CA GLU A 420 2.59 37.91 13.87
C GLU A 420 2.69 37.38 15.30
N LYS A 421 1.79 37.81 16.21
CA LYS A 421 1.75 37.28 17.58
C LYS A 421 1.47 35.78 17.66
N PHE A 422 0.83 35.21 16.64
CA PHE A 422 0.53 33.78 16.59
C PHE A 422 1.65 32.95 15.95
N ASP A 423 2.69 33.58 15.39
CA ASP A 423 3.79 32.87 14.75
C ASP A 423 4.43 31.90 15.76
N GLY A 424 4.46 30.59 15.43
CA GLY A 424 5.03 29.56 16.30
C GLY A 424 4.03 28.87 17.21
N PHE A 425 2.86 29.45 17.45
CA PHE A 425 1.83 28.86 18.30
C PHE A 425 0.93 27.89 17.55
N TYR A 426 0.66 26.75 18.18
CA TYR A 426 -0.31 25.76 17.72
C TYR A 426 -1.14 25.26 18.89
N ALA A 427 -2.37 24.83 18.62
CA ALA A 427 -3.30 24.42 19.65
C ALA A 427 -3.91 23.07 19.29
N ILE A 428 -3.86 22.13 20.23
CA ILE A 428 -4.46 20.80 20.15
C ILE A 428 -5.43 20.68 21.31
N GLN A 429 -6.66 20.24 21.05
CA GLN A 429 -7.67 20.03 22.08
C GLN A 429 -7.93 18.53 22.25
N THR A 430 -8.07 18.09 23.50
CA THR A 430 -8.38 16.71 23.83
C THR A 430 -9.48 16.63 24.89
N SER A 431 -10.45 15.74 24.71
CA SER A 431 -11.43 15.43 25.76
C SER A 431 -10.91 14.39 26.76
N LYS A 432 -9.84 13.67 26.43
CA LYS A 432 -9.22 12.66 27.30
C LYS A 432 -8.31 13.35 28.32
N LYS A 433 -8.86 13.70 29.50
CA LYS A 433 -8.12 14.46 30.53
C LYS A 433 -7.02 13.65 31.22
N GLU A 434 -7.14 12.32 31.25
CA GLU A 434 -6.17 11.46 31.94
C GLU A 434 -4.88 11.23 31.13
N MET A 435 -4.89 11.59 29.83
CA MET A 435 -3.76 11.37 28.93
C MET A 435 -2.69 12.44 29.16
N SER A 436 -1.43 12.03 29.24
CA SER A 436 -0.32 12.97 29.39
C SER A 436 -0.14 13.82 28.13
N VAL A 437 0.44 15.03 28.29
CA VAL A 437 0.70 15.91 27.14
C VAL A 437 1.55 15.23 26.08
N THR A 438 2.57 14.49 26.48
CA THR A 438 3.45 13.75 25.57
C THR A 438 2.67 12.72 24.75
N GLU A 439 1.76 11.98 25.37
CA GLU A 439 0.91 11.01 24.67
C GLU A 439 -0.03 11.69 23.68
N VAL A 440 -0.67 12.80 24.07
CA VAL A 440 -1.57 13.55 23.18
C VAL A 440 -0.81 14.11 21.98
N LEU A 441 0.38 14.68 22.20
CA LEU A 441 1.24 15.18 21.13
C LEU A 441 1.71 14.05 20.21
N ASN A 442 2.08 12.88 20.75
CA ASN A 442 2.49 11.73 19.95
C ASN A 442 1.35 11.21 19.10
N ALA A 443 0.16 11.05 19.69
CA ALA A 443 -1.04 10.64 18.98
C ALA A 443 -1.38 11.65 17.88
N TYR A 444 -1.41 12.95 18.18
CA TYR A 444 -1.67 13.97 17.16
C TYR A 444 -0.60 14.00 16.06
N HIS A 445 0.67 13.83 16.42
CA HIS A 445 1.75 13.76 15.44
C HIS A 445 1.52 12.60 14.47
N ASP A 446 1.21 11.41 14.97
CA ASP A 446 0.96 10.20 14.19
C ASP A 446 -0.22 10.31 13.20
N LEU A 447 -0.99 11.40 13.22
CA LEU A 447 -2.00 11.69 12.22
C LEU A 447 -1.45 11.65 10.79
N TRP A 448 -0.17 11.96 10.55
CA TRP A 448 0.44 11.84 9.21
C TRP A 448 0.35 10.41 8.64
N LYS A 449 0.18 9.37 9.49
CA LYS A 449 0.01 7.99 9.06
C LYS A 449 -1.26 7.80 8.22
N ILE A 450 -2.34 8.54 8.51
CA ILE A 450 -3.56 8.47 7.68
C ILE A 450 -3.35 9.14 6.32
N GLU A 451 -2.64 10.27 6.28
CA GLU A 451 -2.30 10.95 5.02
C GLU A 451 -1.41 10.06 4.14
N GLN A 452 -0.43 9.39 4.74
CA GLN A 452 0.38 8.39 4.04
C GLN A 452 -0.45 7.22 3.55
N SER A 453 -1.43 6.79 4.33
CA SER A 453 -2.34 5.71 3.93
C SER A 453 -3.13 6.11 2.68
N PHE A 454 -3.68 7.32 2.64
CA PHE A 454 -4.31 7.84 1.43
C PHE A 454 -3.33 8.01 0.27
N ARG A 455 -2.08 8.41 0.53
CA ARG A 455 -1.04 8.48 -0.49
C ARG A 455 -0.79 7.10 -1.11
N VAL A 456 -0.54 6.07 -0.31
CA VAL A 456 -0.32 4.69 -0.76
C VAL A 456 -1.52 4.18 -1.59
N MET A 457 -2.74 4.44 -1.14
CA MET A 457 -3.95 4.08 -1.89
C MET A 457 -4.04 4.80 -3.25
N LYS A 458 -3.66 6.08 -3.32
CA LYS A 458 -3.73 6.88 -4.55
C LYS A 458 -2.58 6.58 -5.52
N SER A 459 -1.36 6.35 -5.04
CA SER A 459 -0.17 6.18 -5.87
C SER A 459 0.22 4.72 -6.06
N CYS A 460 0.54 3.98 -4.99
CA CYS A 460 1.09 2.62 -5.11
C CYS A 460 0.01 1.61 -5.57
N LEU A 461 -1.17 1.66 -4.95
CA LEU A 461 -2.29 0.76 -5.24
C LEU A 461 -3.18 1.23 -6.40
N GLU A 462 -3.04 2.49 -6.80
CA GLU A 462 -3.80 3.15 -7.87
C GLU A 462 -5.30 2.84 -7.79
N VAL A 463 -5.96 3.19 -6.67
CA VAL A 463 -7.43 3.08 -6.56
C VAL A 463 -8.12 3.70 -7.77
N ARG A 464 -7.55 4.80 -8.27
CA ARG A 464 -7.90 5.41 -9.56
C ARG A 464 -6.84 5.05 -10.62
N PRO A 465 -7.23 4.97 -11.90
CA PRO A 465 -8.58 5.20 -12.45
C PRO A 465 -9.60 4.10 -12.08
N ILE A 466 -10.86 4.49 -11.89
CA ILE A 466 -11.96 3.58 -11.51
C ILE A 466 -12.77 3.21 -12.76
N PHE A 467 -12.52 2.02 -13.30
CA PHE A 467 -13.14 1.53 -14.56
C PHE A 467 -14.54 0.90 -14.39
N HIS A 468 -15.33 1.38 -13.42
CA HIS A 468 -16.63 0.80 -13.08
C HIS A 468 -17.73 1.86 -13.01
N TRP A 469 -18.90 1.53 -13.54
CA TRP A 469 -20.01 2.48 -13.74
C TRP A 469 -21.18 2.28 -12.78
N THR A 470 -21.40 1.06 -12.30
CA THR A 470 -22.46 0.72 -11.35
C THR A 470 -21.97 0.90 -9.94
N GLU A 471 -22.77 1.49 -9.06
CA GLU A 471 -22.44 1.69 -7.64
C GLU A 471 -21.92 0.41 -6.98
N LYS A 472 -22.60 -0.72 -7.20
CA LYS A 472 -22.24 -2.02 -6.62
C LYS A 472 -20.79 -2.43 -6.95
N ARG A 473 -20.39 -2.35 -8.23
CA ARG A 473 -19.01 -2.66 -8.66
C ARG A 473 -17.99 -1.63 -8.22
N ILE A 474 -18.38 -0.35 -8.12
CA ILE A 474 -17.51 0.69 -7.56
C ILE A 474 -17.18 0.31 -6.11
N ARG A 475 -18.20 0.05 -5.27
CA ARG A 475 -18.01 -0.41 -3.88
C ARG A 475 -17.16 -1.67 -3.80
N GLY A 476 -17.43 -2.67 -4.65
CA GLY A 476 -16.63 -3.90 -4.70
C GLY A 476 -15.15 -3.66 -5.06
N HIS A 477 -14.86 -2.70 -5.94
CA HIS A 477 -13.49 -2.31 -6.27
C HIS A 477 -12.78 -1.66 -5.07
N PHE A 478 -13.47 -0.82 -4.31
CA PHE A 478 -12.93 -0.29 -3.05
C PHE A 478 -12.66 -1.38 -2.01
N VAL A 479 -13.45 -2.47 -1.96
CA VAL A 479 -13.14 -3.64 -1.11
C VAL A 479 -11.83 -4.29 -1.53
N VAL A 480 -11.61 -4.51 -2.83
CA VAL A 480 -10.32 -5.04 -3.33
C VAL A 480 -9.16 -4.13 -2.94
N CYS A 481 -9.31 -2.82 -3.08
CA CYS A 481 -8.28 -1.85 -2.70
C CYS A 481 -8.05 -1.80 -1.19
N TYR A 482 -9.10 -1.94 -0.37
CA TYR A 482 -8.98 -2.06 1.09
C TYR A 482 -8.20 -3.31 1.48
N LEU A 483 -8.50 -4.47 0.87
CA LEU A 483 -7.76 -5.71 1.12
C LEU A 483 -6.30 -5.61 0.69
N ALA A 484 -6.03 -5.00 -0.47
CA ALA A 484 -4.66 -4.74 -0.91
C ALA A 484 -3.94 -3.85 0.10
N PHE A 485 -4.57 -2.75 0.53
CA PHE A 485 -3.99 -1.85 1.51
C PHE A 485 -3.73 -2.52 2.86
N LEU A 486 -4.63 -3.39 3.33
CA LEU A 486 -4.43 -4.18 4.54
C LEU A 486 -3.20 -5.10 4.43
N LEU A 487 -3.06 -5.84 3.33
CA LEU A 487 -1.93 -6.74 3.12
C LEU A 487 -0.60 -5.96 3.04
N GLU A 488 -0.59 -4.84 2.32
CA GLU A 488 0.59 -3.98 2.20
C GLU A 488 1.04 -3.48 3.57
N ARG A 489 0.13 -2.91 4.37
CA ARG A 489 0.44 -2.42 5.71
C ARG A 489 0.86 -3.52 6.67
N THR A 490 0.27 -4.71 6.55
CA THR A 490 0.64 -5.86 7.38
C THR A 490 2.06 -6.33 7.05
N LEU A 491 2.45 -6.31 5.76
CA LEU A 491 3.80 -6.63 5.34
C LEU A 491 4.81 -5.56 5.81
N GLU A 492 4.51 -4.27 5.61
CA GLU A 492 5.34 -3.17 6.09
C GLU A 492 5.57 -3.26 7.61
N TYR A 493 4.52 -3.52 8.38
CA TYR A 493 4.60 -3.71 9.82
C TYR A 493 5.52 -4.89 10.19
N SER A 494 5.36 -6.02 9.49
CA SER A 494 6.19 -7.21 9.70
C SER A 494 7.68 -6.94 9.40
N LEU A 495 7.98 -6.14 8.38
CA LEU A 495 9.34 -5.71 8.04
C LEU A 495 9.93 -4.76 9.09
N ARG A 496 9.16 -3.75 9.52
CA ARG A 496 9.57 -2.79 10.55
C ARG A 496 9.88 -3.46 11.87
N SER A 497 9.09 -4.46 12.28
CA SER A 497 9.31 -5.22 13.52
C SER A 497 10.67 -5.95 13.55
N LYS A 498 11.29 -6.17 12.38
CA LYS A 498 12.62 -6.77 12.21
C LYS A 498 13.68 -5.77 11.74
N TRP A 499 13.47 -4.48 12.03
CA TRP A 499 14.41 -3.38 11.75
C TRP A 499 14.70 -3.16 10.26
N LYS A 500 13.73 -3.44 9.40
CA LYS A 500 13.79 -3.16 7.96
C LYS A 500 12.67 -2.18 7.60
N GLU A 501 13.04 -0.94 7.33
CA GLU A 501 12.10 0.07 6.82
C GLU A 501 12.15 0.08 5.30
N LEU A 502 11.13 -0.49 4.67
CA LEU A 502 10.91 -0.41 3.22
C LEU A 502 9.67 0.43 2.93
N SER A 503 9.72 1.24 1.89
CA SER A 503 8.54 1.94 1.38
C SER A 503 7.67 0.98 0.56
N SER A 504 6.38 1.30 0.42
CA SER A 504 5.44 0.48 -0.34
C SER A 504 5.88 0.29 -1.80
N ASP A 505 6.51 1.31 -2.41
CA ASP A 505 7.03 1.21 -3.78
C ASP A 505 8.19 0.21 -3.87
N ARG A 506 9.10 0.19 -2.89
CA ARG A 506 10.22 -0.77 -2.85
C ARG A 506 9.74 -2.18 -2.59
N ILE A 507 8.73 -2.37 -1.75
CA ILE A 507 8.08 -3.67 -1.53
C ILE A 507 7.46 -4.19 -2.83
N LYS A 508 6.71 -3.33 -3.54
CA LYS A 508 6.10 -3.64 -4.84
C LYS A 508 7.14 -4.01 -5.89
N GLU A 509 8.22 -3.24 -6.01
CA GLU A 509 9.35 -3.53 -6.92
C GLU A 509 10.00 -4.88 -6.57
N ALA A 510 10.33 -5.09 -5.29
CA ALA A 510 10.97 -6.31 -4.81
C ALA A 510 10.12 -7.55 -5.10
N ILE A 511 8.84 -7.56 -4.74
CA ILE A 511 7.92 -8.66 -5.01
C ILE A 511 7.67 -8.82 -6.53
N GLY A 512 7.58 -7.71 -7.26
CA GLY A 512 7.43 -7.69 -8.71
C GLY A 512 8.63 -8.28 -9.46
N SER A 513 9.83 -8.23 -8.87
CA SER A 513 11.07 -8.80 -9.42
C SER A 513 11.21 -10.31 -9.21
N MET A 514 10.44 -10.89 -8.28
CA MET A 514 10.45 -12.33 -7.97
C MET A 514 9.75 -13.12 -9.10
N ASN A 515 10.50 -13.38 -10.17
CA ASN A 515 10.00 -14.05 -11.37
C ASN A 515 10.77 -15.33 -11.68
N PHE A 516 10.08 -16.24 -12.34
CA PHE A 516 10.65 -17.36 -13.06
C PHE A 516 10.50 -17.14 -14.56
N VAL A 517 11.45 -17.65 -15.34
CA VAL A 517 11.27 -17.92 -16.75
C VAL A 517 10.88 -19.40 -16.88
N GLU A 518 9.63 -19.66 -17.24
CA GLU A 518 9.15 -21.00 -17.61
C GLU A 518 9.64 -21.30 -19.02
N ILE A 519 10.43 -22.37 -19.17
CA ILE A 519 10.90 -22.88 -20.46
C ILE A 519 10.62 -24.37 -20.56
N GLU A 520 10.44 -24.85 -21.77
CA GLU A 520 10.37 -26.26 -22.08
C GLU A 520 11.69 -26.69 -22.75
N ILE A 521 12.32 -27.73 -22.20
CA ILE A 521 13.52 -28.34 -22.76
C ILE A 521 13.21 -29.82 -23.01
N ASN A 522 13.31 -30.27 -24.26
CA ASN A 522 13.06 -31.67 -24.64
C ASN A 522 11.71 -32.22 -24.13
N GLY A 523 10.63 -31.43 -24.27
CA GLY A 523 9.29 -31.85 -23.82
C GLY A 523 9.03 -31.73 -22.31
N LYS A 524 9.99 -31.21 -21.53
CA LYS A 524 9.87 -31.05 -20.08
C LYS A 524 9.98 -29.60 -19.66
N LYS A 525 9.09 -29.18 -18.75
CA LYS A 525 9.06 -27.81 -18.25
C LYS A 525 10.03 -27.59 -17.09
N TYR A 526 10.74 -26.48 -17.13
CA TYR A 526 11.68 -26.02 -16.11
C TYR A 526 11.42 -24.55 -15.78
N LEU A 527 11.83 -24.15 -14.58
CA LEU A 527 11.74 -22.77 -14.13
C LEU A 527 13.14 -22.25 -13.82
N ILE A 528 13.51 -21.15 -14.49
CA ILE A 528 14.76 -20.43 -14.25
C ILE A 528 14.45 -19.18 -13.42
N LYS A 529 14.99 -19.09 -12.21
CA LYS A 529 14.80 -17.93 -11.34
C LYS A 529 15.51 -16.72 -11.93
N GLN A 530 14.78 -15.62 -12.11
CA GLN A 530 15.38 -14.34 -12.46
C GLN A 530 16.09 -13.72 -11.25
N LYS A 531 17.08 -12.87 -11.52
CA LYS A 531 17.68 -12.04 -10.46
C LYS A 531 16.60 -11.17 -9.86
N MET A 532 16.51 -11.19 -8.54
CA MET A 532 15.55 -10.39 -7.76
C MET A 532 16.26 -9.13 -7.24
N GLU A 533 15.47 -8.12 -6.86
CA GLU A 533 15.96 -6.99 -6.07
C GLU A 533 16.53 -7.47 -4.72
N GLU A 534 17.45 -6.70 -4.13
CA GLU A 534 18.09 -7.07 -2.87
C GLU A 534 17.08 -7.20 -1.72
N GLU A 535 16.10 -6.29 -1.69
CA GLU A 535 15.01 -6.25 -0.71
C GLU A 535 14.10 -7.49 -0.78
N ALA A 536 14.06 -8.19 -1.92
CA ALA A 536 13.25 -9.40 -2.08
C ALA A 536 13.70 -10.50 -1.10
N GLU A 537 15.00 -10.64 -0.85
CA GLU A 537 15.50 -11.60 0.12
C GLU A 537 15.09 -11.27 1.55
N ASP A 538 15.09 -9.98 1.89
CA ASP A 538 14.65 -9.51 3.21
C ASP A 538 13.19 -9.86 3.44
N ILE A 539 12.33 -9.60 2.44
CA ILE A 539 10.90 -9.97 2.50
C ILE A 539 10.74 -11.47 2.72
N LEU A 540 11.43 -12.31 1.95
CA LEU A 540 11.34 -13.76 2.10
C LEU A 540 11.82 -14.23 3.48
N LYS A 541 12.91 -13.66 4.01
CA LYS A 541 13.43 -13.95 5.36
C LYS A 541 12.44 -13.54 6.44
N VAL A 542 11.87 -12.34 6.36
CA VAL A 542 10.86 -11.84 7.32
C VAL A 542 9.64 -12.74 7.32
N MET A 543 9.16 -13.10 6.13
CA MET A 543 7.99 -13.95 5.92
C MET A 543 8.28 -15.45 6.09
N LYS A 544 9.51 -15.85 6.42
CA LYS A 544 9.92 -17.25 6.57
C LYS A 544 9.57 -18.10 5.34
N ILE A 545 9.80 -17.57 4.14
CA ILE A 545 9.59 -18.25 2.86
C ILE A 545 10.96 -18.66 2.32
N LYS A 546 11.11 -19.94 1.95
CA LYS A 546 12.36 -20.45 1.39
C LYS A 546 12.52 -19.95 -0.04
N ALA A 547 13.64 -19.26 -0.32
CA ALA A 547 13.94 -18.85 -1.68
C ALA A 547 14.19 -20.07 -2.59
N PRO A 548 13.64 -20.09 -3.82
CA PRO A 548 13.87 -21.17 -4.77
C PRO A 548 15.33 -21.21 -5.25
N LYS A 549 15.77 -22.39 -5.67
CA LYS A 549 17.03 -22.56 -6.41
C LYS A 549 16.94 -21.85 -7.76
N ASN A 550 18.09 -21.60 -8.40
CA ASN A 550 18.15 -20.86 -9.66
C ASN A 550 17.54 -21.62 -10.85
N PHE A 551 17.56 -22.96 -10.78
CA PHE A 551 16.99 -23.85 -11.79
C PHE A 551 16.27 -24.97 -11.05
N ILE A 552 15.00 -25.18 -11.36
CA ILE A 552 14.15 -26.22 -10.77
C ILE A 552 13.22 -26.81 -11.82
N THR A 553 12.71 -28.01 -11.56
CA THR A 553 11.61 -28.60 -12.35
C THR A 553 10.32 -27.82 -12.14
N TYR A 554 9.38 -27.94 -13.07
CA TYR A 554 8.07 -27.32 -12.93
C TYR A 554 7.32 -27.84 -11.70
N GLU A 555 7.42 -29.14 -11.40
CA GLU A 555 6.80 -29.77 -10.23
C GLU A 555 7.34 -29.21 -8.91
N GLU A 556 8.67 -29.12 -8.76
CA GLU A 556 9.30 -28.49 -7.59
C GLU A 556 8.86 -27.02 -7.43
N GLY A 557 8.75 -26.30 -8.54
CA GLY A 557 8.24 -24.92 -8.55
C GLY A 557 6.80 -24.82 -8.08
N MET A 558 5.93 -25.71 -8.58
CA MET A 558 4.53 -25.73 -8.18
C MET A 558 4.37 -26.10 -6.71
N GLU A 559 5.21 -26.98 -6.18
CA GLU A 559 5.23 -27.34 -4.75
C GLU A 559 5.59 -26.12 -3.89
N LEU A 560 6.63 -25.38 -4.26
CA LEU A 560 7.05 -24.14 -3.57
C LEU A 560 5.97 -23.05 -3.59
N ILE A 561 5.20 -22.98 -4.67
CA ILE A 561 4.13 -22.00 -4.85
C ILE A 561 2.81 -22.45 -4.21
N SER A 562 2.66 -23.74 -3.85
CA SER A 562 1.58 -24.17 -2.96
C SER A 562 1.80 -23.58 -1.59
N VAL A 563 1.13 -22.47 -1.33
CA VAL A 563 0.93 -22.04 0.04
C VAL A 563 -0.04 -23.05 0.68
N ARG A 564 0.52 -23.98 1.49
CA ARG A 564 -0.03 -24.79 2.61
C ARG A 564 0.98 -25.90 2.93
N LYS A 565 1.34 -26.22 4.18
CA LYS A 565 0.72 -26.01 5.50
C LYS A 565 1.43 -24.98 6.37
#